data_AF-A0A9X1L086-F1
#
_entry.id   AF-A0A9X1L086-F1
#
_cell.length_a   1.000
_cell.length_b   1.000
_cell.length_c   1.000
_cell.angle_alpha   90.00
_cell.angle_beta   90.00
_cell.angle_gamma   90.00
#
_symmetry.space_group_name_H-M   'P 1'
#
loop_
_entity.id
_entity.type
_entity.pdbx_description
1 polymer ?
#
loop_
_entity_poly.entity_id
_entity_poly.type
_entity_poly.pdbx_seq_one_letter_code
_entity_poly.pdbx_strand_id
1 'polypeptide(L)'
;MKFPSLFRTPRHQRFTMSPRYYDPVKEEMDARVSQIKSELKQGGEAEQEREMGIHFQSRITGSFTRRSSRNSTINLMQMAILALLVGTIAGYWYFGNVALYVMFGLSSVLLYLKLKRII
;
A
#
# COMPACT_ATOMS: atom_id res chain seq x y z
N MET A 1 0.95 -47.96 -8.21
CA MET A 1 0.69 -47.01 -9.32
C MET A 1 0.59 -45.60 -8.73
N LYS A 2 1.33 -44.63 -9.26
CA LYS A 2 1.47 -43.28 -8.68
C LYS A 2 0.48 -42.35 -9.39
N PHE A 3 -0.54 -41.86 -8.69
CA PHE A 3 -1.53 -40.93 -9.25
C PHE A 3 -0.85 -39.61 -9.68
N PRO A 4 -1.15 -39.06 -10.87
CA PRO A 4 -0.60 -37.78 -11.30
C PRO A 4 -1.24 -36.65 -10.48
N SER A 5 -0.45 -35.93 -9.68
CA SER A 5 -0.97 -34.82 -8.88
C SER A 5 -1.23 -33.60 -9.78
N LEU A 6 -2.49 -33.17 -9.87
CA LEU A 6 -2.92 -32.00 -10.65
C LEU A 6 -2.43 -30.64 -10.11
N PHE A 7 -1.88 -30.61 -8.90
CA PHE A 7 -1.39 -29.39 -8.25
C PHE A 7 0.12 -29.48 -8.01
N ARG A 8 0.88 -28.57 -8.62
CA ARG A 8 2.32 -28.43 -8.41
C ARG A 8 2.56 -27.90 -6.99
N THR A 9 2.88 -28.78 -6.05
CA THR A 9 3.31 -28.36 -4.71
C THR A 9 4.60 -27.55 -4.83
N PRO A 10 4.63 -26.27 -4.43
CA PRO A 10 5.86 -25.49 -4.46
C PRO A 10 6.86 -26.12 -3.49
N ARG A 11 8.01 -26.51 -4.02
CA ARG A 11 9.11 -27.01 -3.18
C ARG A 11 9.64 -25.84 -2.35
N HIS A 12 9.87 -26.06 -1.06
CA HIS A 12 10.45 -25.05 -0.18
C HIS A 12 11.75 -24.49 -0.79
N GLN A 13 11.88 -23.17 -0.81
CA GLN A 13 13.14 -22.54 -1.20
C GLN A 13 14.17 -22.89 -0.13
N ARG A 14 15.26 -23.54 -0.53
CA ARG A 14 16.40 -23.78 0.36
C ARG A 14 17.30 -22.57 0.27
N PHE A 15 17.46 -21.85 1.38
CA PHE A 15 18.40 -20.74 1.45
C PHE A 15 19.82 -21.30 1.50
N THR A 16 20.58 -21.16 0.41
CA THR A 16 22.02 -21.37 0.41
C THR A 16 22.69 -20.08 0.85
N MET A 17 22.76 -19.85 2.16
CA MET A 17 23.52 -18.74 2.71
C MET A 17 24.96 -19.21 2.94
N SER A 18 25.92 -18.65 2.21
CA SER A 18 27.32 -18.82 2.57
C SER A 18 27.64 -17.91 3.75
N PRO A 19 28.19 -18.44 4.86
CA PRO A 19 28.64 -17.58 5.95
C PRO A 19 29.77 -16.71 5.41
N ARG A 20 29.56 -15.40 5.37
CA ARG A 20 30.61 -14.42 5.11
C ARG A 20 31.17 -13.99 6.45
N TYR A 21 32.48 -14.12 6.62
CA TYR A 21 33.17 -13.56 7.75
C TYR A 21 33.25 -12.03 7.59
N TYR A 22 32.90 -11.30 8.64
CA TYR A 22 32.98 -9.83 8.66
C TYR A 22 34.44 -9.42 8.72
N ASP A 23 34.88 -8.64 7.73
CA ASP A 23 36.17 -7.96 7.76
C ASP A 23 35.92 -6.46 7.96
N PRO A 24 36.29 -5.89 9.13
CA PRO A 24 36.02 -4.49 9.44
C PRO A 24 36.65 -3.54 8.42
N VAL A 25 37.84 -3.87 7.93
CA VAL A 25 38.58 -2.99 7.02
C VAL A 25 37.87 -2.96 5.67
N LYS A 26 37.45 -4.13 5.17
CA LYS A 26 36.76 -4.23 3.89
C LYS A 26 35.42 -3.50 3.90
N GLU A 27 34.62 -3.70 4.94
CA GLU A 27 33.29 -3.10 5.05
C GLU A 27 33.37 -1.57 5.20
N GLU A 28 34.35 -1.05 5.95
CA GLU A 28 34.61 0.39 6.02
C GLU A 28 35.04 0.96 4.66
N MET A 29 35.90 0.26 3.92
CA MET A 29 36.32 0.68 2.58
C MET A 29 35.15 0.64 1.59
N ASP A 30 34.37 -0.43 1.58
CA ASP A 30 33.21 -0.58 0.70
C ASP A 30 32.15 0.49 1.02
N ALA A 31 31.92 0.81 2.30
CA ALA A 31 31.06 1.90 2.72
C ALA A 31 31.56 3.26 2.20
N ARG A 32 32.84 3.57 2.37
CA ARG A 32 33.43 4.84 1.88
C ARG A 32 33.40 4.93 0.35
N VAL A 33 33.78 3.86 -0.34
CA VAL A 33 33.76 3.79 -1.81
C VAL A 33 32.33 3.92 -2.34
N SER A 34 31.34 3.31 -1.69
CA SER A 34 29.94 3.44 -2.07
C SER A 34 29.42 4.88 -1.93
N GLN A 35 29.83 5.57 -0.86
CA GLN A 35 29.51 6.99 -0.63
C GLN A 35 30.13 7.87 -1.70
N ILE A 36 31.45 7.77 -1.91
CA ILE A 36 32.18 8.53 -2.93
C ILE A 36 31.60 8.27 -4.32
N LYS A 37 31.28 7.01 -4.65
CA LYS A 37 30.66 6.67 -5.93
C LYS A 37 29.27 7.27 -6.10
N SER A 38 28.47 7.34 -5.03
CA SER A 38 27.16 7.99 -5.06
C SER A 38 27.28 9.51 -5.23
N GLU A 39 28.26 10.13 -4.57
CA GLU A 39 28.57 11.56 -4.70
C GLU A 39 29.09 11.90 -6.08
N LEU A 40 29.96 11.06 -6.66
CA LEU A 40 30.51 11.27 -8.00
C LEU A 40 29.44 11.09 -9.09
N LYS A 41 28.53 10.12 -8.95
CA LYS A 41 27.39 9.98 -9.87
C LYS A 41 26.48 11.20 -9.83
N GLN A 42 26.14 11.67 -8.63
CA GLN A 42 25.35 12.89 -8.47
C GLN A 42 26.11 14.12 -9.00
N GLY A 43 27.42 14.21 -8.78
CA GLY A 43 28.25 15.31 -9.25
C GLY A 43 28.48 15.34 -10.77
N GLY A 44 28.55 14.17 -11.41
CA GLY A 44 28.68 14.04 -12.86
C GLY A 44 27.38 14.29 -13.62
N GLU A 45 26.23 13.96 -13.03
CA GLU A 45 24.91 14.36 -13.53
C GLU A 45 24.65 15.86 -13.22
N ALA A 46 25.15 16.37 -12.10
CA ALA A 46 24.99 17.78 -11.71
C ALA A 46 25.84 18.76 -12.53
N GLU A 47 26.87 18.34 -13.27
CA GLU A 47 27.59 19.27 -14.16
C GLU A 47 26.72 19.73 -15.35
N GLN A 48 25.65 18.99 -15.65
CA GLN A 48 24.64 19.39 -16.64
C GLN A 48 23.46 20.19 -16.01
N GLU A 49 23.29 20.15 -14.69
CA GLU A 49 22.22 20.87 -13.94
C GLU A 49 22.76 22.03 -13.07
N ARG A 50 24.05 22.37 -13.18
CA ARG A 50 24.72 23.44 -12.40
C ARG A 50 24.22 24.87 -12.65
N GLU A 51 23.09 25.05 -13.34
CA GLU A 51 22.40 26.35 -13.44
C GLU A 51 21.24 26.52 -12.45
N MET A 52 20.76 25.49 -11.75
CA MET A 52 19.65 25.69 -10.80
C MET A 52 19.83 24.95 -9.47
N GLY A 53 20.55 25.62 -8.57
CA GLY A 53 20.11 25.78 -7.19
C GLY A 53 20.01 24.54 -6.30
N ILE A 54 20.96 24.43 -5.36
CA ILE A 54 20.72 23.96 -3.98
C ILE A 54 20.10 22.56 -3.87
N HIS A 55 20.89 21.51 -4.06
CA HIS A 55 20.54 20.15 -3.63
C HIS A 55 21.56 19.59 -2.64
N PHE A 56 21.77 20.29 -1.52
CA PHE A 56 22.54 19.80 -0.37
C PHE A 56 21.65 19.46 0.84
N GLN A 57 20.44 18.95 0.59
CA GLN A 57 19.51 18.63 1.67
C GLN A 57 18.55 17.49 1.31
N SER A 58 18.95 16.22 1.44
CA SER A 58 17.97 15.13 1.32
C SER A 58 18.31 13.79 1.98
N ARG A 59 19.33 13.69 2.85
CA ARG A 59 19.50 12.46 3.65
C ARG A 59 18.51 12.35 4.81
N ILE A 60 17.95 13.47 5.30
CA ILE A 60 17.04 13.49 6.45
C ILE A 60 15.56 13.59 6.02
N THR A 61 15.27 14.15 4.85
CA THR A 61 13.89 14.42 4.41
C THR A 61 13.13 13.14 4.01
N GLY A 62 13.82 12.08 3.60
CA GLY A 62 13.21 10.80 3.19
C GLY A 62 12.66 9.92 4.32
N SER A 63 12.98 10.20 5.59
CA SER A 63 12.45 9.45 6.74
C SER A 63 11.08 9.96 7.21
N PHE A 64 10.75 11.23 6.92
CA PHE A 64 9.48 11.85 7.30
C PHE A 64 8.35 11.63 6.28
N THR A 65 8.67 11.32 5.02
CA THR A 65 7.66 11.12 3.97
C THR A 65 6.99 9.74 4.02
N ARG A 66 7.54 8.76 4.77
CA ARG A 66 6.97 7.42 4.89
C ARG A 66 5.63 7.35 5.62
N ARG A 67 5.16 8.43 6.25
CA ARG A 67 3.96 8.39 7.11
C ARG A 67 2.70 9.04 6.50
N SER A 68 2.75 9.65 5.32
CA SER A 68 1.63 10.51 4.85
C SER A 68 0.80 10.00 3.66
N SER A 69 0.88 8.74 3.25
CA SER A 69 -0.09 8.19 2.28
C SER A 69 -0.87 7.03 2.87
N ARG A 70 -1.61 7.30 3.95
CA ARG A 70 -2.84 6.53 4.18
C ARG A 70 -3.83 7.01 3.14
N ASN A 71 -3.69 6.52 1.91
CA ASN A 71 -4.68 6.69 0.87
C ASN A 71 -5.99 6.11 1.39
N SER A 72 -6.83 6.98 1.95
CA SER A 72 -8.21 6.65 2.26
C SER A 72 -8.95 6.59 0.93
N THR A 73 -8.71 5.52 0.17
CA THR A 73 -9.59 5.15 -0.94
C THR A 73 -10.90 4.74 -0.31
N ILE A 74 -11.78 5.72 -0.08
CA ILE A 74 -13.11 5.45 0.44
C ILE A 74 -13.79 4.58 -0.61
N ASN A 75 -14.01 3.32 -0.24
CA ASN A 75 -14.63 2.37 -1.14
C ASN A 75 -16.07 2.84 -1.44
N LEU A 76 -16.52 2.75 -2.69
CA LEU A 76 -17.86 3.15 -3.10
C LEU A 76 -18.96 2.51 -2.23
N MET A 77 -18.72 1.28 -1.77
CA MET A 77 -19.60 0.57 -0.83
C MET A 77 -19.67 1.25 0.55
N GLN A 78 -18.57 1.82 1.05
CA GLN A 78 -18.55 2.57 2.31
C GLN A 78 -19.33 3.87 2.18
N MET A 79 -19.26 4.56 1.04
CA MET A 79 -20.10 5.73 0.75
C MET A 79 -21.58 5.36 0.68
N ALA A 80 -21.92 4.24 0.02
CA ALA A 80 -23.30 3.77 -0.08
C ALA A 80 -23.89 3.42 1.29
N ILE A 81 -23.11 2.76 2.16
CA ILE A 81 -23.52 2.45 3.54
C ILE A 81 -23.73 3.74 4.35
N LEU A 82 -22.82 4.70 4.24
CA LEU A 82 -22.92 5.98 4.94
C LEU A 82 -24.16 6.78 4.48
N ALA A 83 -24.39 6.86 3.17
CA ALA A 83 -25.55 7.54 2.59
C ALA A 83 -26.87 6.90 3.03
N LEU A 84 -26.91 5.56 3.06
CA LEU A 84 -28.07 4.82 3.56
C LEU A 84 -28.32 5.14 5.05
N LEU A 85 -27.27 5.13 5.88
CA LEU A 85 -27.39 5.40 7.31
C LEU A 85 -27.90 6.83 7.57
N VAL A 86 -27.32 7.84 6.91
CA VAL A 86 -27.77 9.24 7.03
C VAL A 86 -29.20 9.41 6.51
N GLY A 87 -29.52 8.82 5.34
CA GLY A 87 -30.86 8.88 4.76
C GLY A 87 -31.92 8.26 5.67
N THR A 88 -31.57 7.21 6.42
CA THR A 88 -32.51 6.54 7.35
C THR A 88 -32.76 7.35 8.60
N ILE A 89 -31.73 8.04 9.12
CA ILE A 89 -31.88 8.95 10.27
C ILE A 89 -32.76 10.13 9.89
N ALA A 90 -32.51 10.74 8.73
CA ALA A 90 -33.33 11.84 8.22
C ALA A 90 -34.77 11.39 7.90
N GLY A 91 -34.93 10.23 7.27
CA GLY A 91 -36.25 9.66 6.96
C GLY A 91 -37.05 9.30 8.21
N TYR A 92 -36.39 8.83 9.27
CA TYR A 92 -37.04 8.53 10.55
C TYR A 92 -37.62 9.80 11.20
N TRP A 93 -36.96 10.94 11.04
CA TRP A 93 -37.47 12.23 11.54
C TRP A 93 -38.80 12.65 10.89
N TYR A 94 -39.02 12.32 9.62
CA TYR A 94 -40.23 12.69 8.88
C TYR A 94 -41.33 11.63 8.89
N PHE A 95 -40.98 10.35 8.80
CA PHE A 95 -41.94 9.24 8.61
C PHE A 95 -41.96 8.22 9.76
N GLY A 96 -41.17 8.45 10.82
CA GLY A 96 -41.10 7.56 11.97
C GLY A 96 -40.72 6.13 11.59
N ASN A 97 -41.47 5.15 12.12
CA ASN A 97 -41.16 3.71 11.96
C ASN A 97 -41.21 3.21 10.51
N VAL A 98 -41.88 3.92 9.60
CA VAL A 98 -41.94 3.55 8.18
C VAL A 98 -40.55 3.59 7.54
N ALA A 99 -39.69 4.51 7.98
CA ALA A 99 -38.32 4.62 7.49
C ALA A 99 -37.48 3.37 7.82
N LEU A 100 -37.73 2.73 8.96
CA LEU A 100 -37.03 1.50 9.36
C LEU A 100 -37.42 0.32 8.46
N TYR A 101 -38.70 0.19 8.10
CA TYR A 101 -39.15 -0.88 7.20
C TYR A 101 -38.56 -0.73 5.78
N VAL A 102 -38.48 0.51 5.27
CA VAL A 102 -37.83 0.80 3.98
C VAL A 102 -36.32 0.50 4.04
N MET A 103 -35.67 0.79 5.17
CA MET A 103 -34.25 0.50 5.40
C MET A 103 -33.95 -1.01 5.35
N PHE A 104 -34.74 -1.82 6.06
CA PHE A 104 -34.60 -3.27 6.06
C PHE A 104 -34.84 -3.87 4.66
N GLY A 105 -35.82 -3.34 3.93
CA GLY A 105 -36.08 -3.74 2.54
C GLY A 105 -34.89 -3.46 1.61
N LEU A 106 -34.38 -2.22 1.61
CA LEU A 106 -33.23 -1.83 0.79
C LEU A 106 -31.95 -2.59 1.16
N SER A 107 -31.70 -2.79 2.45
CA SER A 107 -30.54 -3.54 2.94
C SER A 107 -30.57 -5.00 2.48
N SER A 108 -31.73 -5.64 2.56
CA SER A 108 -31.93 -7.04 2.12
C SER A 108 -31.70 -7.20 0.61
N VAL A 109 -32.19 -6.26 -0.20
CA VAL A 109 -31.99 -6.27 -1.66
C VAL A 109 -30.52 -6.06 -2.02
N LEU A 110 -29.83 -5.12 -1.39
CA LEU A 110 -28.39 -4.89 -1.63
C LEU A 110 -27.54 -6.10 -1.23
N LEU A 111 -27.87 -6.76 -0.12
CA LEU A 111 -27.22 -8.00 0.29
C LEU A 111 -27.46 -9.14 -0.70
N TYR A 112 -28.68 -9.28 -1.20
CA TYR A 112 -29.03 -10.27 -2.22
C TYR A 112 -28.24 -10.05 -3.52
N LEU A 113 -28.16 -8.81 -4.00
CA LEU A 113 -27.40 -8.44 -5.20
C LEU A 113 -25.90 -8.73 -5.06
N LYS A 114 -25.32 -8.44 -3.88
CA LYS A 114 -23.93 -8.75 -3.55
C LYS A 114 -23.68 -10.27 -3.49
N LEU A 115 -24.59 -11.03 -2.88
CA LEU A 115 -24.47 -12.48 -2.76
C LEU A 115 -24.56 -13.18 -4.13
N LYS A 116 -25.37 -12.63 -5.04
CA LYS A 116 -25.48 -13.09 -6.43
C LYS A 116 -24.28 -12.69 -7.31
N ARG A 117 -23.29 -11.95 -6.75
CA ARG A 117 -22.04 -11.54 -7.40
C ARG A 117 -22.26 -10.85 -8.75
N ILE A 118 -23.33 -10.04 -8.83
CA ILE A 118 -23.66 -9.19 -9.98
C ILE A 118 -22.99 -7.80 -9.83
N ILE A 119 -22.54 -7.47 -8.62
CA ILE A 119 -21.69 -6.35 -8.23
C ILE A 119 -20.59 -6.92 -7.34
#